data_AF-A0A7W9L3Y3-F1
#
_entry.id   AF-A0A7W9L3Y3-F1
#
_cell.length_a   1.000
_cell.length_b   1.000
_cell.length_c   1.000
_cell.angle_alpha   90.00
_cell.angle_beta   90.00
_cell.angle_gamma   90.00
#
_symmetry.space_group_name_H-M   'P 1'
#
loop_
_entity.id
_entity.type
_entity.pdbx_description
1 polymer ?
#
loop_
_entity_poly.entity_id
_entity_poly.type
_entity_poly.pdbx_seq_one_letter_code
_entity_poly.pdbx_strand_id
1 'polypeptide(L)'
;MRVKLAKWGNSLAVRIPKKLAERLDLKEGTELDVDVAGLRGLRMAAVGGAAPKTLDELFAEAERTGPLEPPALVDWGPDRGNERWPDEDWSDIAPTDEEMRSLHANDQRTRSGSR
;
A
#
# COMPACT_ATOMS: atom_id res chain seq x y z
N MET A 1 -9.02 -26.69 9.88
CA MET A 1 -7.88 -26.10 10.63
C MET A 1 -8.37 -25.69 12.02
N ARG A 2 -7.54 -25.82 13.07
CA ARG A 2 -7.90 -25.45 14.46
C ARG A 2 -6.90 -24.42 14.98
N VAL A 3 -7.40 -23.35 15.57
CA VAL A 3 -6.59 -22.30 16.22
C VAL A 3 -6.97 -22.22 17.68
N LYS A 4 -6.06 -21.73 18.52
CA LYS A 4 -6.32 -21.52 19.95
C LYS A 4 -6.57 -20.04 20.22
N LEU A 5 -7.49 -19.77 21.14
CA LEU A 5 -7.64 -18.45 21.75
C LEU A 5 -6.43 -18.16 22.64
N ALA A 6 -5.96 -16.92 22.61
CA ALA A 6 -4.89 -16.43 23.46
C ALA A 6 -5.27 -15.05 24.03
N LYS A 7 -4.68 -14.67 25.17
CA LYS A 7 -4.84 -13.33 25.71
C LYS A 7 -3.87 -12.38 25.01
N TRP A 8 -4.38 -11.26 24.52
CA TRP A 8 -3.57 -10.15 23.98
C TRP A 8 -4.03 -8.86 24.67
N GLY A 9 -3.18 -8.33 25.55
CA GLY A 9 -3.56 -7.24 26.44
C GLY A 9 -4.71 -7.64 27.37
N ASN A 10 -5.80 -6.86 27.34
CA ASN A 10 -6.99 -7.12 28.15
C ASN A 10 -8.03 -8.01 27.45
N SER A 11 -7.80 -8.37 26.19
CA SER A 11 -8.78 -9.05 25.34
C SER A 11 -8.31 -10.44 24.90
N LEU A 12 -9.25 -11.25 24.40
CA LEU A 12 -8.94 -12.50 23.73
C LEU A 12 -8.72 -12.27 22.23
N ALA A 13 -7.76 -12.98 21.68
CA ALA A 13 -7.40 -12.94 20.28
C ALA A 13 -7.26 -14.35 19.70
N VAL A 14 -7.49 -14.48 18.40
CA VAL A 14 -7.22 -15.69 17.62
C VAL A 14 -6.15 -15.37 16.58
N ARG A 15 -5.21 -16.30 16.38
CA ARG A 15 -4.22 -16.16 15.30
C ARG A 15 -4.85 -16.55 13.98
N ILE A 16 -4.78 -15.68 12.99
CA ILE A 16 -5.22 -15.96 11.62
C ILE A 16 -4.03 -16.56 10.85
N PRO A 17 -4.11 -17.81 10.36
CA PRO A 17 -3.05 -18.40 9.53
C PRO A 17 -2.81 -17.58 8.26
N LYS A 18 -1.53 -17.43 7.86
CA LYS A 18 -1.11 -16.67 6.67
C LYS A 18 -1.93 -16.98 5.40
N LYS A 19 -2.16 -18.27 5.13
CA LYS A 19 -2.96 -18.72 3.97
C LYS A 19 -4.40 -18.20 3.96
N LEU A 20 -5.01 -17.96 5.13
CA LEU A 20 -6.34 -17.37 5.20
C LEU A 20 -6.29 -15.85 5.04
N ALA A 21 -5.30 -15.20 5.66
CA ALA A 21 -5.10 -13.76 5.52
C ALA A 21 -4.89 -13.37 4.06
N GLU A 22 -4.01 -14.08 3.33
CA GLU A 22 -3.74 -13.82 1.91
C GLU A 22 -4.97 -14.03 1.02
N ARG A 23 -5.76 -15.08 1.28
CA ARG A 23 -6.97 -15.37 0.48
C ARG A 23 -8.07 -14.34 0.66
N LEU A 24 -8.08 -13.67 1.80
CA LEU A 24 -9.09 -12.67 2.17
C LEU A 24 -8.52 -11.23 2.08
N ASP A 25 -7.31 -11.06 1.55
CA ASP A 25 -6.54 -9.80 1.51
C ASP A 25 -6.54 -9.03 2.85
N LEU A 26 -6.45 -9.76 3.96
CA LEU A 26 -6.39 -9.15 5.29
C LEU A 26 -4.98 -8.65 5.56
N LYS A 27 -4.87 -7.38 5.92
CA LYS A 27 -3.61 -6.71 6.29
C LYS A 27 -3.68 -6.31 7.75
N GLU A 28 -2.52 -5.95 8.31
CA GLU A 28 -2.50 -5.35 9.63
C GLU A 28 -3.30 -4.04 9.61
N GLY A 29 -4.16 -3.86 10.61
CA GLY A 29 -5.09 -2.72 10.67
C GLY A 29 -6.40 -2.89 9.89
N THR A 30 -6.63 -4.02 9.20
CA THR A 30 -7.95 -4.29 8.59
C THR A 30 -9.02 -4.44 9.67
N GLU A 31 -10.10 -3.66 9.56
CA GLU A 31 -11.26 -3.77 10.44
C GLU A 31 -12.13 -4.98 10.06
N LEU A 32 -12.63 -5.68 11.08
CA LEU A 32 -13.46 -6.86 10.93
C LEU A 32 -14.76 -6.68 11.73
N ASP A 33 -15.89 -6.91 11.08
CA ASP A 33 -17.16 -7.12 11.76
C ASP A 33 -17.19 -8.55 12.30
N VAL A 34 -17.53 -8.69 13.58
CA VAL A 34 -17.55 -9.97 14.28
C VAL A 34 -18.94 -10.24 14.83
N ASP A 35 -19.59 -11.27 14.30
CA ASP A 35 -20.96 -11.65 14.65
C ASP A 35 -21.04 -13.11 15.11
N VAL A 36 -22.09 -13.40 15.89
CA VAL A 36 -22.44 -14.77 16.27
C VAL A 36 -23.22 -15.43 15.14
N ALA A 37 -22.70 -16.54 14.61
CA ALA A 37 -23.36 -17.36 13.60
C ALA A 37 -23.96 -18.63 14.25
N GLY A 38 -25.23 -18.56 14.64
CA GLY A 38 -25.93 -19.68 15.30
C GLY A 38 -25.50 -19.89 16.75
N LEU A 39 -25.60 -21.11 17.27
CA LEU A 39 -25.41 -21.36 18.71
C LEU A 39 -23.95 -21.29 19.19
N ARG A 40 -22.99 -21.63 18.32
CA ARG A 40 -21.54 -21.67 18.66
C ARG A 40 -20.64 -21.27 17.48
N GLY A 41 -21.19 -20.63 16.46
CA GLY A 41 -20.41 -20.13 15.34
C GLY A 41 -19.98 -18.69 15.57
N LEU A 42 -18.79 -18.36 15.10
CA LEU A 42 -18.29 -17.00 15.00
C LEU A 42 -18.12 -16.70 13.51
N ARG A 43 -18.72 -15.61 13.03
CA ARG A 43 -18.51 -15.08 11.68
C ARG A 43 -17.70 -13.82 11.79
N MET A 44 -16.66 -13.73 10.97
CA MET A 44 -15.86 -12.52 10.82
C MET A 44 -15.94 -12.11 9.34
N ALA A 45 -16.23 -10.85 9.08
CA ALA A 45 -16.25 -10.29 7.74
C ALA A 45 -15.35 -9.05 7.71
N ALA A 46 -14.54 -8.90 6.66
CA ALA A 46 -13.83 -7.63 6.47
C ALA A 46 -14.88 -6.54 6.30
N VAL A 47 -14.75 -5.49 7.11
CA VAL A 47 -15.48 -4.26 6.84
C VAL A 47 -14.86 -3.76 5.55
N GLY A 48 -15.62 -3.82 4.46
CA GLY A 48 -15.17 -3.27 3.20
C GLY A 48 -14.78 -1.82 3.46
N GLY A 49 -13.49 -1.51 3.38
CA GLY A 49 -13.06 -0.12 3.35
C GLY A 49 -13.87 0.58 2.26
N ALA A 50 -14.25 1.84 2.48
CA ALA A 50 -14.89 2.63 1.45
C ALA A 50 -14.16 2.36 0.13
N ALA A 51 -14.92 2.05 -0.93
CA ALA A 51 -14.33 1.77 -2.24
C ALA A 51 -13.28 2.85 -2.53
N PRO A 52 -12.10 2.48 -3.07
CA PRO A 52 -11.04 3.45 -3.32
C PRO A 52 -11.66 4.60 -4.12
N LYS A 53 -11.62 5.79 -3.54
CA LYS A 53 -12.23 6.95 -4.16
C LYS A 53 -11.58 7.16 -5.53
N THR A 54 -12.41 7.42 -6.53
CA THR A 54 -11.88 7.80 -7.84
C THR A 54 -11.17 9.15 -7.74
N LEU A 55 -10.28 9.45 -8.70
CA LEU A 55 -9.67 10.78 -8.76
C LEU A 55 -10.75 11.87 -8.79
N ASP A 56 -11.81 11.65 -9.57
CA ASP A 56 -12.94 12.58 -9.68
C ASP A 56 -13.66 12.78 -8.34
N GLU A 57 -13.87 11.72 -7.55
CA GLU A 57 -14.46 11.82 -6.21
C GLU A 57 -13.57 12.59 -5.23
N LEU A 58 -12.24 12.42 -5.32
CA LEU A 58 -11.29 13.18 -4.52
C LEU A 58 -11.32 14.67 -4.87
N PHE A 59 -11.37 15.02 -6.15
CA PHE A 59 -11.50 16.41 -6.60
C PHE A 59 -12.84 17.03 -6.22
N ALA A 60 -13.95 16.30 -6.38
CA ALA A 60 -15.28 16.76 -5.97
C ALA A 60 -15.37 17.00 -4.45
N GLU A 61 -14.69 16.18 -3.64
CA GLU A 61 -14.59 16.40 -2.21
C GLU A 61 -13.74 17.63 -1.88
N ALA A 62 -12.59 17.80 -2.54
CA ALA A 62 -11.73 18.96 -2.34
C ALA A 62 -12.39 20.27 -2.79
N GLU A 63 -13.20 20.27 -3.85
CA GLU A 63 -14.07 21.40 -4.23
C GLU A 63 -15.12 21.71 -3.15
N ARG A 64 -15.66 20.68 -2.51
CA ARG A 64 -16.70 20.80 -1.49
C ARG A 64 -16.17 21.30 -0.13
N THR A 65 -14.98 20.87 0.29
CA THR A 65 -14.43 21.18 1.63
C THR A 65 -13.31 22.20 1.61
N GLY A 66 -12.60 22.34 0.49
CA GLY A 66 -11.53 23.30 0.26
C GLY A 66 -10.25 23.09 1.09
N PRO A 67 -9.20 23.88 0.81
CA PRO A 67 -8.88 24.53 -0.47
C PRO A 67 -8.34 23.53 -1.50
N LEU A 68 -8.58 23.76 -2.80
CA LEU A 68 -7.97 22.97 -3.88
C LEU A 68 -6.49 23.25 -4.06
N GLU A 69 -6.04 24.43 -3.62
CA GLU A 69 -4.63 24.77 -3.65
C GLU A 69 -3.88 23.93 -2.61
N PRO A 70 -2.75 23.31 -3.01
CA PRO A 70 -1.89 22.63 -2.06
C PRO A 70 -1.52 23.57 -0.91
N PRO A 71 -1.39 23.05 0.32
CA PRO A 71 -0.86 23.86 1.42
C PRO A 71 0.53 24.37 1.06
N ALA A 72 0.94 25.47 1.71
CA ALA A 72 2.31 25.96 1.59
C ALA A 72 3.30 24.82 1.88
N LEU A 73 4.38 24.76 1.09
CA LEU A 73 5.42 23.76 1.29
C LEU A 73 5.98 23.89 2.70
N VAL A 74 5.99 22.77 3.42
CA VAL A 74 6.59 22.68 4.74
C VAL A 74 8.09 22.49 4.56
N ASP A 75 8.88 23.41 5.09
CA ASP A 75 10.32 23.21 5.24
C ASP A 75 10.56 22.19 6.36
N TRP A 76 10.97 20.98 5.99
CA TRP A 76 11.29 19.90 6.92
C TRP A 76 12.64 20.12 7.62
N GLY A 77 13.34 21.21 7.28
CA GLY A 77 14.66 21.53 7.77
C GLY A 77 15.77 20.87 6.94
N PRO A 78 17.03 21.19 7.26
CA PRO A 78 18.18 20.60 6.57
C PRO A 78 18.40 19.14 6.98
N ASP A 79 18.99 18.35 6.08
CA ASP A 79 19.41 16.97 6.35
C ASP A 79 20.18 16.84 7.66
N ARG A 80 19.86 15.82 8.47
CA ARG A 80 20.51 15.53 9.76
C ARG A 80 21.10 14.12 9.74
N GLY A 81 22.36 13.98 10.15
CA GLY A 81 23.01 12.67 10.26
C GLY A 81 23.49 12.10 8.91
N ASN A 82 23.32 10.79 8.71
CA ASN A 82 23.72 10.08 7.47
C ASN A 82 22.70 10.19 6.34
N GLU A 83 21.71 11.08 6.47
CA GLU A 83 20.71 11.37 5.43
C GLU A 83 21.25 12.28 4.33
N ARG A 84 22.46 12.83 4.52
CA ARG A 84 23.14 13.66 3.51
C ARG A 84 23.34 12.87 2.24
N TRP A 85 22.61 13.25 1.21
CA TRP A 85 22.87 12.76 -0.12
C TRP A 85 24.24 13.29 -0.56
N PRO A 86 25.05 12.50 -1.29
CA PRO A 86 26.30 12.99 -1.85
C PRO A 86 25.99 14.22 -2.70
N ASP A 87 26.79 15.28 -2.57
CA ASP A 87 26.67 16.52 -3.37
C ASP A 87 27.01 16.30 -4.87
N GLU A 88 27.06 15.04 -5.33
CA GLU A 88 27.53 14.64 -6.65
C GLU A 88 26.36 14.52 -7.62
N ASP A 89 26.55 15.16 -8.76
CA ASP A 89 25.69 15.26 -9.92
C ASP A 89 24.96 13.94 -10.23
N TRP A 90 23.63 13.96 -10.19
CA TRP A 90 22.79 12.82 -10.55
C TRP A 90 22.87 12.48 -12.05
N SER A 91 23.58 13.28 -12.85
CA SER A 91 23.85 13.00 -14.27
C SER A 91 24.57 11.69 -14.51
N ASP A 92 25.37 11.23 -13.54
CA ASP A 92 26.28 10.10 -13.74
C ASP A 92 25.66 8.75 -13.33
N ILE A 93 24.53 8.78 -12.61
CA ILE A 93 23.79 7.59 -12.15
C ILE A 93 22.58 7.31 -13.05
N ALA A 94 22.00 8.36 -13.64
CA ALA A 94 20.92 8.19 -14.61
C ALA A 94 21.50 7.56 -15.91
N PRO A 95 20.90 6.47 -16.43
CA PRO A 95 21.29 5.98 -17.73
C PRO A 95 21.09 7.09 -18.76
N THR A 96 22.08 7.29 -19.62
CA THR A 96 21.99 8.24 -20.71
C THR A 96 20.78 7.93 -21.60
N ASP A 97 20.28 8.93 -22.33
CA ASP A 97 19.18 8.75 -23.28
C ASP A 97 19.44 7.61 -24.28
N GLU A 98 20.71 7.37 -24.62
CA GLU A 98 21.14 6.29 -25.50
C GLU A 98 21.05 4.92 -24.82
N GLU A 99 21.44 4.82 -23.54
CA GLU A 99 21.31 3.61 -22.73
C GLU A 99 19.84 3.27 -22.47
N MET A 100 19.00 4.27 -22.16
CA MET A 100 17.56 4.08 -21.99
C MET A 100 16.90 3.57 -23.29
N ARG A 101 17.24 4.17 -24.44
CA ARG A 101 16.73 3.68 -25.74
C ARG A 101 17.20 2.26 -26.03
N SER A 102 18.43 1.91 -25.66
CA SER A 102 19.00 0.57 -25.88
C SER A 102 18.33 -0.49 -25.00
N LEU A 103 18.02 -0.18 -23.75
CA LEU A 103 17.26 -1.05 -22.85
C LEU A 103 15.85 -1.33 -23.41
N HIS A 104 15.15 -0.29 -23.87
CA HIS A 104 13.83 -0.44 -24.49
C HIS A 104 13.88 -1.18 -25.84
N ALA A 105 14.93 -1.00 -26.63
CA ALA A 105 15.11 -1.71 -27.90
C ALA A 105 15.41 -3.21 -27.71
N ASN A 106 16.07 -3.59 -26.61
CA ASN A 106 16.37 -4.99 -26.31
C ASN A 106 15.11 -5.74 -25.81
N ASP A 107 14.24 -5.07 -25.05
CA ASP A 107 12.96 -5.62 -24.57
C ASP A 107 11.98 -5.93 -25.72
N GLN A 108 12.07 -5.20 -26.84
CA GLN A 108 11.28 -5.49 -28.04
C GLN A 108 11.77 -6.71 -28.81
N ARG A 109 13.08 -7.02 -28.78
CA ARG A 109 13.65 -8.19 -29.46
C ARG A 109 13.39 -9.49 -28.71
N THR A 110 13.40 -9.45 -27.38
CA THR A 110 13.09 -10.63 -26.54
C THR A 110 11.61 -11.00 -26.63
N ARG A 111 10.71 -10.03 -26.82
CA ARG A 111 9.29 -10.28 -27.08
C ARG A 111 8.99 -10.82 -28.48
N SER A 112 9.78 -10.46 -29.50
CA SER A 112 9.59 -10.98 -30.87
C SER A 112 10.21 -12.36 -31.12
N GLY A 113 11.05 -12.87 -30.21
CA GLY A 113 11.77 -14.15 -30.34
C GLY A 113 11.09 -15.36 -29.68
N SER A 114 9.92 -15.18 -29.06
CA SER A 114 9.11 -16.30 -28.54
C SER A 114 8.06 -16.72 -29.59
N ARG A 115 8.51 -17.51 -30.56
CA ARG A 115 7.67 -18.40 -31.38
C ARG A 115 8.43 -19.69 -31.65
#